data_AF-A0A183HB51-F1
#
_entry.id   AF-A0A183HB51-F1
#
_cell.length_a   1.000
_cell.length_b   1.000
_cell.length_c   1.000
_cell.angle_alpha   90.00
_cell.angle_beta   90.00
_cell.angle_gamma   90.00
#
_symmetry.space_group_name_H-M   'P 1'
#
loop_
_entity.id
_entity.type
_entity.pdbx_description
1 polymer ?
#
loop_
_entity_poly.entity_id
_entity_poly.type
_entity_poly.pdbx_seq_one_letter_code
_entity_poly.pdbx_strand_id
1 'polypeptide(L)'
;MLSIILMECYPEIVGVIGFMTFWGVRLESVSIITVIMSIGFAVDLSAHIGYAYVKSDGDRHTKAISALETIGWPVFLGALSTVLGILVLATVQAYIVQIFFKTVFLVIIFSMIHGLVLLPILLTTIVR
;
A
#
# COMPACT_ATOMS: atom_id res chain seq x y z
N MET A 1 15.83 -5.36 -5.74
CA MET A 1 14.35 -5.37 -5.85
C MET A 1 13.73 -6.18 -4.73
N LEU A 2 14.01 -7.49 -4.59
CA LEU A 2 13.49 -8.30 -3.47
C LEU A 2 13.80 -7.71 -2.07
N SER A 3 15.03 -7.21 -1.87
CA SER A 3 15.46 -6.54 -0.65
C SER A 3 14.73 -5.22 -0.35
N ILE A 4 14.29 -4.50 -1.39
CA ILE A 4 13.53 -3.26 -1.27
C ILE A 4 12.10 -3.59 -0.81
N ILE A 5 11.48 -4.57 -1.46
CA ILE A 5 10.14 -5.06 -1.11
C ILE A 5 10.08 -5.51 0.36
N LEU A 6 11.10 -6.23 0.85
CA LEU A 6 11.14 -6.66 2.25
C LEU A 6 11.26 -5.47 3.23
N MET A 7 12.02 -4.44 2.89
CA MET A 7 12.15 -3.23 3.71
C MET A 7 10.86 -2.41 3.77
N GLU A 8 10.03 -2.43 2.74
CA GLU A 8 8.73 -1.74 2.72
C GLU A 8 7.62 -2.53 3.42
N CYS A 9 7.55 -3.84 3.17
CA CYS A 9 6.50 -4.68 3.76
C CYS A 9 6.57 -4.70 5.29
N TYR A 10 7.77 -4.67 5.88
CA TYR A 10 7.93 -4.75 7.33
C TYR A 10 7.23 -3.60 8.10
N PRO A 11 7.51 -2.31 7.84
CA PRO A 11 6.82 -1.22 8.51
C PRO A 11 5.33 -1.15 8.19
N GLU A 12 4.91 -1.54 6.98
CA GLU A 12 3.49 -1.58 6.61
C GLU A 12 2.71 -2.59 7.48
N ILE A 13 3.20 -3.82 7.59
CA ILE A 13 2.55 -4.87 8.38
C ILE A 13 2.51 -4.47 9.86
N VAL A 14 3.62 -3.94 10.40
CA VAL A 14 3.68 -3.47 11.79
C VAL A 14 2.71 -2.31 12.02
N GLY A 15 2.59 -1.38 11.07
CA GLY A 15 1.65 -0.26 11.13
C GLY A 15 0.19 -0.74 11.15
N VAL A 16 -0.19 -1.65 10.24
CA VAL A 16 -1.55 -2.18 10.16
C VAL A 16 -1.92 -2.94 11.43
N ILE A 17 -1.07 -3.87 11.89
CA ILE A 17 -1.33 -4.67 13.11
C ILE A 17 -1.34 -3.78 14.36
N GLY A 18 -0.44 -2.79 14.43
CA GLY A 18 -0.38 -1.83 15.52
C GLY A 18 -1.67 -1.01 15.63
N PHE A 19 -2.14 -0.45 14.51
CA PHE A 19 -3.37 0.33 14.50
C PHE A 19 -4.65 -0.52 14.64
N MET A 20 -4.66 -1.77 14.17
CA MET A 20 -5.75 -2.71 14.44
C MET A 20 -5.96 -2.91 15.94
N THR A 21 -4.87 -3.06 16.68
CA THR A 21 -4.90 -3.20 18.15
C THR A 21 -5.44 -1.94 18.81
N PHE A 22 -5.01 -0.76 18.34
CA PHE A 22 -5.49 0.53 18.85
C PHE A 22 -6.99 0.75 18.59
N TRP A 23 -7.51 0.30 17.45
CA TRP A 23 -8.94 0.38 17.11
C TRP A 23 -9.77 -0.76 17.74
N GLY A 24 -9.16 -1.63 18.55
CA GLY A 24 -9.85 -2.76 19.20
C GLY A 24 -10.41 -3.79 18.21
N VAL A 25 -9.83 -3.87 17.01
CA VAL A 25 -10.23 -4.85 16.00
C VAL A 25 -9.62 -6.20 16.34
N ARG A 26 -10.45 -7.23 16.45
CA ARG A 26 -9.97 -8.59 16.69
C ARG A 26 -9.27 -9.14 15.45
N LEU A 27 -8.19 -9.89 15.68
CA LEU A 27 -7.53 -10.70 14.66
C LEU A 27 -8.39 -11.94 14.38
N GLU A 28 -9.35 -11.77 13.48
CA GLU A 28 -10.17 -12.86 12.92
C GLU A 28 -9.66 -13.23 11.52
N SER A 29 -10.13 -14.35 10.98
CA SER A 29 -9.74 -14.87 9.66
C SER A 29 -9.84 -13.80 8.55
N VAL A 30 -10.87 -12.95 8.63
CA VAL A 30 -11.11 -11.86 7.69
C VAL A 30 -10.03 -10.79 7.79
N SER A 31 -9.63 -10.41 9.01
CA SER A 31 -8.55 -9.44 9.26
C SER A 31 -7.21 -9.96 8.74
N ILE A 32 -6.92 -11.26 8.90
CA ILE A 32 -5.70 -11.90 8.40
C ILE A 32 -5.63 -11.84 6.87
N ILE A 33 -6.75 -12.10 6.18
CA ILE A 33 -6.83 -11.97 4.71
C ILE A 33 -6.51 -10.53 4.29
N THR A 34 -7.01 -9.51 5.01
CA THR A 34 -6.71 -8.11 4.69
C THR A 34 -5.25 -7.73 4.92
N VAL A 35 -4.57 -8.34 5.91
CA VAL A 35 -3.13 -8.16 6.10
C VAL A 35 -2.33 -8.85 4.99
N ILE A 36 -2.74 -10.03 4.53
CA ILE A 36 -2.10 -10.69 3.37
C ILE A 36 -2.30 -9.85 2.10
N MET A 37 -3.47 -9.23 1.94
CA MET A 37 -3.76 -8.32 0.83
C MET A 37 -2.83 -7.11 0.82
N SER A 38 -2.43 -6.57 1.99
CA SER A 38 -1.49 -5.44 2.08
C SER A 38 -0.12 -5.80 1.50
N ILE A 39 0.37 -7.02 1.75
CA ILE A 39 1.61 -7.55 1.14
C ILE A 39 1.49 -7.58 -0.39
N GLY A 40 0.33 -7.99 -0.91
CA GLY A 40 0.05 -7.98 -2.34
C GLY A 40 0.13 -6.57 -2.94
N PHE A 41 -0.46 -5.58 -2.28
CA PHE A 41 -0.38 -4.18 -2.70
C PHE A 41 1.05 -3.64 -2.67
N ALA A 42 1.81 -3.91 -1.62
CA ALA A 42 3.20 -3.48 -1.50
C ALA A 42 4.06 -4.00 -2.67
N VAL A 43 3.92 -5.30 -2.99
CA VAL A 43 4.66 -5.94 -4.09
C VAL A 43 4.24 -5.36 -5.45
N ASP A 44 2.95 -5.14 -5.67
CA ASP A 44 2.43 -4.63 -6.95
C ASP A 44 2.91 -3.19 -7.22
N LEU A 45 2.86 -2.31 -6.22
CA LEU A 45 3.35 -0.94 -6.31
C LEU A 45 4.86 -0.90 -6.58
N SER A 46 5.62 -1.71 -5.84
CA SER A 46 7.06 -1.88 -6.06
C SER A 46 7.39 -2.34 -7.47
N ALA A 47 6.63 -3.29 -8.03
CA ALA A 47 6.84 -3.80 -9.38
C ALA A 47 6.52 -2.74 -10.46
N HIS A 48 5.39 -2.05 -10.35
CA HIS A 48 4.98 -1.02 -11.30
C HIS A 48 5.94 0.18 -11.33
N ILE A 49 6.34 0.68 -10.15
CA ILE A 49 7.29 1.79 -10.06
C ILE A 49 8.69 1.35 -10.48
N GLY A 50 9.13 0.15 -10.08
CA GLY A 50 10.41 -0.41 -10.51
C GLY A 50 10.51 -0.54 -12.03
N TYR A 51 9.43 -0.99 -12.69
CA TYR A 51 9.37 -1.06 -14.15
C TYR A 51 9.42 0.32 -14.80
N ALA A 52 8.65 1.29 -14.30
CA ALA A 52 8.68 2.67 -14.79
C ALA A 52 10.05 3.33 -14.61
N TYR A 53 10.73 3.06 -13.49
CA TYR A 53 12.08 3.52 -13.22
C TYR A 53 13.11 2.96 -14.21
N VAL A 54 13.05 1.66 -14.53
CA VAL A 54 13.94 1.04 -15.51
C VAL A 54 13.70 1.60 -16.93
N LYS A 55 12.45 1.89 -17.28
CA LYS A 55 12.05 2.41 -18.60
C LYS A 55 12.37 3.89 -18.80
N SER A 56 12.38 4.69 -17.73
CA SER A 56 12.77 6.11 -17.81
C SER A 56 14.26 6.26 -18.14
N ASP A 57 14.63 7.39 -18.74
CA ASP A 57 16.01 7.77 -19.03
C ASP A 57 16.37 9.05 -18.26
N GLY A 58 17.59 9.15 -17.72
CA GLY A 58 18.05 10.34 -16.99
C GLY A 58 18.84 10.02 -15.72
N ASP A 59 19.06 11.05 -14.89
CA ASP A 59 19.70 10.92 -13.58
C ASP A 59 18.77 10.28 -12.55
N ARG A 60 19.34 9.61 -11.53
CA ARG A 60 18.61 8.78 -10.55
C ARG A 60 17.42 9.51 -9.91
N HIS A 61 17.58 10.78 -9.56
CA HIS A 61 16.49 11.59 -9.01
C HIS A 61 15.39 11.86 -10.04
N THR A 62 15.76 12.23 -11.26
CA THR A 62 14.80 12.51 -12.35
C THR A 62 14.04 11.25 -12.75
N LYS A 63 14.71 10.08 -12.78
CA LYS A 63 14.07 8.78 -13.03
C LYS A 63 13.04 8.44 -11.96
N ALA A 64 13.39 8.62 -10.69
CA ALA A 64 12.48 8.34 -9.57
C ALA A 64 11.24 9.26 -9.61
N ILE A 65 11.44 10.56 -9.86
CA ILE A 65 10.34 11.53 -9.98
C ILE A 65 9.46 11.19 -11.18
N SER A 66 10.04 10.94 -12.35
CA SER A 66 9.28 10.63 -13.57
C SER A 66 8.49 9.32 -13.45
N ALA A 67 9.08 8.29 -12.81
CA ALA A 67 8.39 7.05 -12.51
C ALA A 67 7.19 7.26 -11.57
N LEU A 68 7.38 8.09 -10.53
CA LEU A 68 6.32 8.42 -9.58
C LEU A 68 5.21 9.28 -10.21
N GLU A 69 5.54 10.24 -11.07
CA GLU A 69 4.54 11.03 -11.80
C GLU A 69 3.71 10.16 -12.74
N THR A 70 4.33 9.18 -13.39
CA THR A 70 3.66 8.30 -14.35
C THR A 70 2.75 7.28 -13.65
N ILE A 71 3.20 6.67 -12.55
CA ILE A 71 2.50 5.57 -11.87
C ILE A 71 1.65 6.08 -10.69
N GLY A 72 2.04 7.17 -10.05
CA GLY A 72 1.43 7.66 -8.81
C GLY A 72 -0.03 8.09 -8.98
N TRP A 73 -0.37 8.77 -10.08
CA TRP A 73 -1.76 9.18 -10.33
C TRP A 73 -2.72 8.00 -10.57
N PRO A 74 -2.39 7.02 -11.44
CA PRO A 74 -3.17 5.78 -11.56
C PRO A 74 -3.34 5.04 -10.23
N VAL A 75 -2.28 4.91 -9.43
CA VAL A 75 -2.33 4.24 -8.12
C VAL A 75 -3.25 4.98 -7.16
N PHE A 76 -3.16 6.30 -7.08
CA PHE A 76 -4.00 7.12 -6.22
C PHE A 76 -5.48 6.95 -6.57
N LEU A 77 -5.82 6.98 -7.86
CA LEU A 77 -7.18 6.75 -8.33
C LEU A 77 -7.65 5.31 -8.05
N GLY A 78 -6.78 4.33 -8.20
CA GLY A 78 -7.06 2.93 -7.87
C GLY A 78 -7.39 2.76 -6.39
N ALA A 79 -6.60 3.34 -5.50
CA ALA A 79 -6.84 3.33 -4.06
C ALA A 79 -8.16 4.04 -3.71
N LEU A 80 -8.42 5.22 -4.29
CA LEU A 80 -9.67 5.95 -4.09
C LEU A 80 -10.90 5.13 -4.54
N SER A 81 -10.82 4.47 -5.69
CA SER A 81 -11.90 3.61 -6.18
C SER A 81 -12.20 2.44 -5.23
N THR A 82 -11.16 1.89 -4.60
CA THR A 82 -11.30 0.82 -3.62
C THR A 82 -11.98 1.32 -2.35
N VAL A 83 -11.59 2.50 -1.85
CA VAL A 83 -12.24 3.16 -0.71
C VAL A 83 -13.73 3.43 -1.00
N LEU A 84 -14.05 3.94 -2.19
CA LEU A 84 -15.44 4.14 -2.60
C LEU A 84 -16.20 2.82 -2.71
N GLY A 85 -15.56 1.77 -3.21
CA GLY A 85 -16.14 0.43 -3.32
C GLY A 85 -16.48 -0.18 -1.97
N ILE A 86 -15.61 -0.04 -0.97
CA ILE A 86 -15.89 -0.56 0.38
C ILE A 86 -16.85 0.32 1.17
N LEU A 87 -17.08 1.57 0.76
CA LEU A 87 -17.98 2.50 1.47
C LEU A 87 -19.40 1.92 1.59
N VAL A 88 -19.86 1.16 0.60
CA VAL A 88 -21.17 0.50 0.65
C VAL A 88 -21.25 -0.52 1.80
N LEU A 89 -20.14 -1.19 2.14
CA LEU A 89 -20.07 -2.17 3.23
C LEU A 89 -20.21 -1.50 4.60
N ALA A 90 -19.92 -0.20 4.72
CA ALA A 90 -20.13 0.54 5.96
C ALA A 90 -21.62 0.63 6.36
N THR A 91 -22.54 0.49 5.40
CA THR A 91 -23.99 0.52 5.66
C THR A 91 -24.54 -0.80 6.22
N VAL A 92 -23.76 -1.88 6.14
CA VAL A 92 -24.19 -3.22 6.56
C VAL A 92 -23.98 -3.38 8.07
N GLN A 93 -25.05 -3.68 8.80
CA GLN A 93 -25.04 -3.90 10.25
C GLN A 93 -24.60 -5.33 10.63
N ALA A 94 -23.54 -5.83 10.01
CA ALA A 94 -22.96 -7.12 10.34
C ALA A 94 -21.56 -6.92 10.94
N TYR A 95 -21.33 -7.51 12.11
CA TYR A 95 -20.08 -7.37 12.86
C TYR A 95 -18.83 -7.67 12.01
N ILE A 96 -18.86 -8.78 11.27
CA ILE A 96 -17.75 -9.22 10.41
C ILE A 96 -17.50 -8.22 9.27
N VAL A 97 -18.57 -7.68 8.69
CA VAL A 97 -18.48 -6.72 7.57
C VAL A 97 -17.92 -5.38 8.04
N GLN A 98 -18.28 -4.93 9.25
CA GLN A 98 -17.70 -3.71 9.82
C GLN A 98 -16.22 -3.84 10.15
N ILE A 99 -15.77 -5.02 10.59
CA ILE A 99 -14.34 -5.28 10.77
C ILE A 99 -13.64 -5.22 9.43
N PHE A 100 -14.13 -5.93 8.43
CA PHE A 100 -13.55 -5.93 7.10
C PHE A 100 -13.43 -4.51 6.53
N PHE A 101 -14.48 -3.69 6.65
CA PHE A 101 -14.44 -2.29 6.24
C PHE A 101 -13.31 -1.52 6.94
N LYS A 102 -13.23 -1.63 8.28
CA LYS A 102 -12.19 -0.95 9.06
C LYS A 102 -10.80 -1.40 8.65
N THR A 103 -10.57 -2.71 8.51
CA THR A 103 -9.24 -3.26 8.22
C THR A 103 -8.77 -2.95 6.81
N VAL A 104 -9.65 -3.05 5.80
CA VAL A 104 -9.31 -2.66 4.42
C VAL A 104 -9.06 -1.16 4.33
N PHE A 105 -9.87 -0.34 5.00
CA PHE A 105 -9.65 1.11 5.03
C PHE A 105 -8.27 1.47 5.61
N LEU A 106 -7.91 0.84 6.73
CA LEU A 106 -6.58 0.96 7.34
C LEU A 106 -5.47 0.55 6.38
N VAL A 107 -5.58 -0.64 5.77
CA VAL A 107 -4.59 -1.16 4.83
C VAL A 107 -4.37 -0.18 3.67
N ILE A 108 -5.43 0.36 3.05
CA ILE A 108 -5.28 1.28 1.92
C ILE A 108 -4.54 2.55 2.34
N ILE A 109 -4.88 3.14 3.49
CA ILE A 109 -4.21 4.36 3.97
C ILE A 109 -2.72 4.09 4.25
N PHE A 110 -2.40 3.00 4.96
CA PHE A 110 -1.02 2.64 5.25
C PHE A 110 -0.23 2.32 3.99
N SER A 111 -0.82 1.53 3.08
CA SER A 111 -0.22 1.15 1.81
C SER A 111 0.02 2.35 0.90
N MET A 112 -0.89 3.32 0.84
CA MET A 112 -0.67 4.57 0.09
C MET A 112 0.46 5.40 0.68
N ILE A 113 0.51 5.58 2.00
CA ILE A 113 1.56 6.37 2.64
C ILE A 113 2.93 5.71 2.42
N HIS A 114 3.04 4.42 2.68
CA HIS A 114 4.31 3.70 2.53
C HIS A 114 4.69 3.53 1.06
N GLY A 115 3.72 3.18 0.20
CA GLY A 115 3.94 2.94 -1.23
C GLY A 115 4.19 4.19 -2.07
N LEU A 116 3.67 5.37 -1.72
CA LEU A 116 3.98 6.61 -2.46
C LEU A 116 5.15 7.40 -1.85
N VAL A 117 5.35 7.37 -0.52
CA VAL A 117 6.38 8.21 0.13
C VAL A 117 7.68 7.47 0.32
N LEU A 118 7.64 6.22 0.78
CA LEU A 118 8.82 5.45 1.17
C LEU A 118 9.57 4.88 -0.05
N LEU A 119 8.80 4.52 -1.08
CA LEU A 119 9.26 3.94 -2.34
C LEU A 119 10.19 4.85 -3.18
N PRO A 120 9.87 6.13 -3.44
CA PRO A 120 10.79 7.02 -4.17
C PRO A 120 12.09 7.28 -3.40
N ILE A 121 12.04 7.31 -2.07
CA ILE A 121 13.19 7.50 -1.18
C ILE A 121 14.10 6.27 -1.21
N LEU A 122 13.54 5.06 -1.15
CA LEU A 122 14.31 3.83 -1.25
C LEU A 122 14.94 3.65 -2.63
N LEU A 123 14.22 3.98 -3.71
CA LEU A 123 14.73 3.93 -5.08
C LEU A 123 15.94 4.86 -5.29
N THR A 124 15.89 6.10 -4.78
CA THR A 124 17.01 7.04 -4.91
C THR A 124 18.22 6.68 -4.06
N THR A 125 18.02 6.01 -2.92
CA THR A 125 19.11 5.71 -1.98
C THR A 125 19.80 4.36 -2.24
N ILE A 126 19.05 3.34 -2.67
CA ILE A 126 19.54 1.95 -2.82
C ILE A 126 19.96 1.62 -4.24
N VAL A 127 19.26 2.14 -5.26
CA VAL A 127 19.58 1.83 -6.65
C VAL A 127 20.72 2.75 -7.11
N ARG A 128 21.90 2.16 -7.29
CA ARG A 128 23.09 2.82 -7.83
C ARG A 128 23.10 2.76 -9.35
#